data_AF-A0A1Q3CPI4-F1
#
_entry.id   AF-A0A1Q3CPI4-F1
#
_cell.length_a   1.000
_cell.length_b   1.000
_cell.length_c   1.000
_cell.angle_alpha   90.00
_cell.angle_beta   90.00
_cell.angle_gamma   90.00
#
_symmetry.space_group_name_H-M   'P 1'
#
loop_
_entity.id
_entity.type
_entity.pdbx_description
1 polymer ?
#
loop_
_entity_poly.entity_id
_entity_poly.type
_entity_poly.pdbx_seq_one_letter_code
_entity_poly.pdbx_strand_id
1 'polypeptide(L)'
;TKKPKPKNTTATNHHLLPQDLLSLVTSAISATHSFPLYHDLLLLPSQLLSLHSLLSSSRSLLSLPSPSPPPPAPFSSWFHRLLFSSCTIDNDPRWVRFFHISKPTFSLLLSLLSPSLPPSVSPGTALAASLFRLSHGASYKSLARLFGFDSSADACRVFYSVCKAVNDKLGNLVDFSSDIGRILGGFGWISLPNCCGVLGFGRFGVDVEVLGSNGSVLVQALVDSEGRFLDISAGWPCTMKPESILRQTKLYTRIEDSRELLNGPCYELSDGNSIPQYILGDSSFPLSQWLLTPYSWINEEDSFGSAEREFNCAHSRAMGLVSTAFGRVKCRWKLLSKRWSEGCVEFLPVVIFTGCLLHNFIINCSEPLMDDYVGCSREEKLPIFEGEVVDESGQRIRDALALHLSR
;
A
#
# COMPACT_ATOMS: atom_id res chain seq x y z
N THR A 1 -71.44 -43.82 16.76
CA THR A 1 -70.18 -43.95 15.99
C THR A 1 -69.12 -43.03 16.56
N LYS A 2 -68.33 -43.50 17.54
CA LYS A 2 -67.15 -42.79 18.05
C LYS A 2 -65.96 -43.07 17.12
N LYS A 3 -65.54 -42.08 16.33
CA LYS A 3 -64.27 -42.13 15.56
C LYS A 3 -63.18 -41.40 16.37
N PRO A 4 -62.00 -41.99 16.58
CA PRO A 4 -60.88 -41.34 17.25
C PRO A 4 -60.11 -40.41 16.29
N LYS A 5 -59.50 -39.37 16.85
CA LYS A 5 -58.58 -38.43 16.19
C LYS A 5 -57.37 -39.15 15.58
N PRO A 6 -56.92 -38.81 14.36
CA PRO A 6 -55.58 -39.17 13.92
C PRO A 6 -54.56 -38.21 14.55
N LYS A 7 -53.51 -38.79 15.14
CA LYS A 7 -52.27 -38.09 15.51
C LYS A 7 -51.54 -37.73 14.21
N ASN A 8 -51.37 -36.44 13.91
CA ASN A 8 -50.40 -36.01 12.91
C ASN A 8 -49.01 -36.04 13.55
N THR A 9 -48.27 -37.11 13.27
CA THR A 9 -46.82 -37.18 13.38
C THR A 9 -46.19 -36.09 12.51
N THR A 10 -45.56 -35.10 13.15
CA THR A 10 -44.56 -34.24 12.52
C THR A 10 -43.35 -35.10 12.15
N ALA A 11 -43.29 -35.54 10.90
CA ALA A 11 -42.09 -36.13 10.33
C ALA A 11 -41.06 -35.00 10.13
N THR A 12 -40.13 -34.87 11.07
CA THR A 12 -38.85 -34.20 10.84
C THR A 12 -38.06 -35.04 9.83
N ASN A 13 -38.16 -34.68 8.55
CA ASN A 13 -37.28 -35.21 7.51
C ASN A 13 -35.86 -34.67 7.73
N HIS A 14 -35.09 -35.34 8.59
CA HIS A 14 -33.64 -35.31 8.48
C HIS A 14 -33.26 -36.15 7.25
N HIS A 15 -32.97 -35.49 6.13
CA HIS A 15 -32.29 -36.13 5.00
C HIS A 15 -30.89 -36.55 5.45
N LEU A 16 -30.77 -37.75 6.02
CA LEU A 16 -29.50 -38.43 6.18
C LEU A 16 -29.02 -38.82 4.78
N LEU A 17 -27.88 -38.25 4.35
CA LEU A 17 -27.21 -38.67 3.11
C LEU A 17 -26.91 -40.18 3.20
N PRO A 18 -27.09 -40.96 2.12
CA PRO A 18 -26.70 -42.37 2.08
C PRO A 18 -25.24 -42.53 2.52
N GLN A 19 -24.91 -43.55 3.32
CA GLN A 19 -23.56 -43.75 3.86
C GLN A 19 -22.49 -43.79 2.76
N ASP A 20 -22.81 -44.36 1.60
CA ASP A 20 -21.92 -44.38 0.43
C ASP A 20 -21.63 -42.97 -0.10
N LEU A 21 -22.64 -42.12 -0.14
CA LEU A 21 -22.49 -40.73 -0.58
C LEU A 21 -21.71 -39.91 0.45
N LEU A 22 -21.92 -40.16 1.75
CA LEU A 22 -21.13 -39.55 2.82
C LEU A 22 -19.66 -39.97 2.75
N SER A 23 -19.38 -41.23 2.44
CA SER A 23 -18.01 -41.75 2.26
C SER A 23 -17.31 -41.15 1.05
N LEU A 24 -18.02 -40.99 -0.08
CA LEU A 24 -17.51 -40.36 -1.29
C LEU A 24 -17.24 -38.87 -1.08
N VAL A 25 -18.17 -38.17 -0.42
CA VAL A 25 -18.00 -36.75 -0.06
C VAL A 25 -16.83 -36.58 0.91
N THR A 26 -16.69 -37.46 1.90
CA THR A 26 -15.56 -37.42 2.85
C THR A 26 -14.23 -37.71 2.17
N SER A 27 -14.19 -38.68 1.24
CA SER A 27 -13.02 -39.01 0.43
C SER A 27 -12.63 -37.86 -0.49
N ALA A 28 -13.60 -37.26 -1.19
CA ALA A 28 -13.39 -36.10 -2.05
C ALA A 28 -12.89 -34.89 -1.25
N ILE A 29 -13.47 -34.64 -0.07
CA ILE A 29 -13.02 -33.58 0.85
C ILE A 29 -11.60 -33.86 1.34
N SER A 30 -11.29 -35.10 1.73
CA SER A 30 -9.95 -35.51 2.16
C SER A 30 -8.91 -35.32 1.05
N ALA A 31 -9.22 -35.78 -0.17
CA ALA A 31 -8.38 -35.59 -1.35
C ALA A 31 -8.17 -34.10 -1.67
N THR A 32 -9.22 -33.28 -1.54
CA THR A 32 -9.15 -31.82 -1.74
C THR A 32 -8.34 -31.14 -0.63
N HIS A 33 -8.33 -31.67 0.59
CA HIS A 33 -7.49 -31.19 1.69
C HIS A 33 -6.03 -31.61 1.54
N SER A 34 -5.75 -32.78 0.98
CA SER A 34 -4.39 -33.25 0.71
C SER A 34 -3.78 -32.64 -0.55
N PHE A 35 -4.59 -32.23 -1.52
CA PHE A 35 -4.11 -31.70 -2.79
C PHE A 35 -3.16 -30.49 -2.65
N PRO A 36 -3.47 -29.46 -1.84
CA PRO A 36 -2.58 -28.34 -1.56
C PRO A 36 -1.20 -28.81 -1.04
N LEU A 37 -1.18 -29.75 -0.07
CA LEU A 37 0.04 -30.22 0.59
C LEU A 37 1.13 -30.71 -0.38
N TYR A 38 0.76 -31.13 -1.59
CA TYR A 38 1.69 -31.58 -2.63
C TYR A 38 1.78 -30.63 -3.85
N HIS A 39 0.80 -29.75 -4.08
CA HIS A 39 0.71 -28.94 -5.30
C HIS A 39 0.66 -27.41 -5.06
N ASP A 40 0.84 -26.95 -3.81
CA ASP A 40 0.81 -25.51 -3.44
C ASP A 40 1.71 -24.63 -4.31
N LEU A 41 2.88 -25.15 -4.70
CA LEU A 41 3.87 -24.42 -5.49
C LEU A 41 3.51 -24.28 -6.98
N LEU A 42 2.52 -25.03 -7.46
CA LEU A 42 2.02 -24.97 -8.84
C LEU A 42 0.86 -23.98 -8.99
N LEU A 43 0.11 -23.73 -7.91
CA LEU A 43 -1.06 -22.86 -7.89
C LEU A 43 -0.69 -21.38 -7.86
N LEU A 44 -1.52 -20.53 -8.47
CA LEU A 44 -1.43 -19.08 -8.29
C LEU A 44 -1.83 -18.73 -6.84
N PRO A 45 -1.25 -17.69 -6.22
CA PRO A 45 -1.68 -17.26 -4.88
C PRO A 45 -3.20 -17.01 -4.80
N SER A 46 -3.80 -16.46 -5.87
CA SER A 46 -5.25 -16.29 -5.97
C SER A 46 -6.01 -17.63 -5.97
N GLN A 47 -5.54 -18.62 -6.72
CA GLN A 47 -6.12 -19.97 -6.76
C GLN A 47 -5.99 -20.66 -5.40
N LEU A 48 -4.83 -20.53 -4.75
CA LEU A 48 -4.56 -21.08 -3.43
C LEU A 48 -5.51 -20.48 -2.38
N LEU A 49 -5.69 -19.15 -2.39
CA LEU A 49 -6.62 -18.45 -1.50
C LEU A 49 -8.08 -18.87 -1.75
N SER A 50 -8.51 -18.97 -3.01
CA SER A 50 -9.85 -19.41 -3.38
C SER A 50 -10.12 -20.85 -2.93
N LEU A 51 -9.18 -21.76 -3.17
CA LEU A 51 -9.27 -23.16 -2.76
C LEU A 51 -9.40 -23.27 -1.24
N HIS A 52 -8.57 -22.55 -0.48
CA HIS A 52 -8.67 -22.54 0.98
C HIS A 52 -9.96 -21.89 1.51
N SER A 53 -10.52 -20.90 0.80
CA SER A 53 -11.82 -20.33 1.11
C SER A 53 -12.92 -21.39 0.97
N LEU A 54 -12.96 -22.07 -0.18
CA LEU A 54 -13.93 -23.14 -0.46
C LEU A 54 -13.84 -24.30 0.55
N LEU A 55 -12.63 -24.74 0.88
CA LEU A 55 -12.38 -25.75 1.91
C LEU A 55 -12.85 -25.32 3.32
N SER A 56 -12.90 -24.02 3.60
CA SER A 56 -13.41 -23.52 4.88
C SER A 56 -14.93 -23.58 4.94
N SER A 57 -15.59 -23.27 3.82
CA SER A 57 -17.04 -23.23 3.71
C SER A 57 -17.65 -24.62 3.66
N SER A 58 -17.00 -25.58 2.99
CA SER A 58 -17.48 -26.97 2.89
C SER A 58 -17.51 -27.69 4.23
N ARG A 59 -16.53 -27.43 5.12
CA ARG A 59 -16.51 -27.97 6.50
C ARG A 59 -17.66 -27.44 7.36
N SER A 60 -18.07 -26.20 7.15
CA SER A 60 -19.15 -25.58 7.92
C SER A 60 -20.54 -26.09 7.52
N LEU A 61 -20.73 -26.46 6.25
CA LEU A 61 -22.03 -26.88 5.71
C LEU A 61 -22.38 -28.34 6.04
N LEU A 62 -21.38 -29.18 6.30
CA LEU A 62 -21.59 -30.63 6.39
C LEU A 62 -21.54 -31.18 7.82
N SER A 63 -21.16 -30.37 8.83
CA SER A 63 -21.04 -30.80 10.25
C SER A 63 -20.36 -32.18 10.40
N LEU A 64 -19.39 -32.45 9.52
CA LEU A 64 -18.68 -33.73 9.44
C LEU A 64 -17.73 -33.85 10.65
N PRO A 65 -17.59 -35.07 11.23
CA PRO A 65 -16.55 -35.32 12.22
C PRO A 65 -15.19 -34.95 11.62
N SER A 66 -14.30 -34.38 12.44
CA SER A 66 -12.90 -34.17 12.05
C SER A 66 -12.34 -35.49 11.51
N PRO A 67 -11.89 -35.54 10.24
CA PRO A 67 -11.24 -36.74 9.74
C PRO A 67 -10.00 -37.01 10.59
N SER A 68 -9.62 -38.28 10.69
CA SER A 68 -8.33 -38.70 11.25
C SER A 68 -7.23 -37.80 10.70
N PRO A 69 -6.21 -37.46 11.52
CA PRO A 69 -5.16 -36.54 11.12
C PRO A 69 -4.61 -36.99 9.77
N PRO A 70 -4.41 -36.06 8.81
CA PRO A 70 -3.82 -36.41 7.54
C PRO A 70 -2.50 -37.17 7.80
N PRO A 71 -2.09 -38.09 6.91
CA PRO A 71 -0.77 -38.70 7.00
C PRO A 71 0.27 -37.58 7.16
N PRO A 72 1.35 -37.81 7.93
CA PRO A 72 2.30 -36.76 8.27
C PRO A 72 2.68 -36.03 6.99
N ALA A 73 2.36 -34.74 6.94
CA ALA A 73 2.77 -33.86 5.85
C ALA A 73 4.28 -34.07 5.63
N PRO A 74 4.80 -33.90 4.41
CA PRO A 74 6.26 -33.84 4.25
C PRO A 74 6.80 -32.86 5.30
N PHE A 75 7.89 -33.24 5.98
CA PHE A 75 8.48 -32.62 7.18
C PHE A 75 8.83 -31.10 7.08
N SER A 76 8.33 -30.40 6.08
CA SER A 76 8.58 -29.00 5.75
C SER A 76 7.28 -28.31 5.32
N SER A 77 7.00 -27.12 5.88
CA SER A 77 5.92 -26.23 5.39
C SER A 77 6.08 -25.92 3.90
N TRP A 78 5.02 -25.53 3.19
CA TRP A 78 5.13 -25.17 1.76
C TRP A 78 6.20 -24.08 1.53
N PHE A 79 6.33 -23.15 2.48
CA PHE A 79 7.36 -22.12 2.46
C PHE A 79 8.77 -22.71 2.59
N HIS A 80 8.98 -23.69 3.47
CA HIS A 80 10.25 -24.42 3.50
C HIS A 80 10.53 -25.16 2.18
N ARG A 81 9.51 -25.79 1.57
CA ARG A 81 9.67 -26.41 0.24
C ARG A 81 10.02 -25.38 -0.84
N LEU A 82 9.44 -24.18 -0.80
CA LEU A 82 9.80 -23.06 -1.68
C LEU A 82 11.24 -22.60 -1.44
N LEU A 83 11.66 -22.45 -0.18
CA LEU A 83 13.03 -22.10 0.20
C LEU A 83 14.03 -23.11 -0.38
N PHE A 84 13.82 -24.42 -0.12
CA PHE A 84 14.69 -25.48 -0.64
C PHE A 84 14.69 -25.55 -2.16
N SER A 85 13.53 -25.50 -2.81
CA SER A 85 13.43 -25.56 -4.27
C SER A 85 14.04 -24.35 -4.97
N SER A 86 14.09 -23.19 -4.31
CA SER A 86 14.68 -21.98 -4.87
C SER A 86 16.16 -21.83 -4.54
N CYS A 87 16.75 -22.67 -3.68
CA CYS A 87 18.20 -22.67 -3.46
C CYS A 87 18.98 -23.13 -4.70
N THR A 88 18.32 -23.77 -5.66
CA THR A 88 18.93 -24.27 -6.90
C THR A 88 18.75 -23.33 -8.10
N ILE A 89 17.95 -22.27 -7.97
CA ILE A 89 17.63 -21.32 -9.06
C ILE A 89 17.65 -19.89 -8.48
N ASP A 90 18.64 -19.09 -8.86
CA ASP A 90 18.83 -17.73 -8.33
C ASP A 90 17.66 -16.78 -8.66
N ASN A 91 16.94 -17.04 -9.76
CA ASN A 91 15.80 -16.24 -10.21
C ASN A 91 14.54 -17.09 -10.38
N ASP A 92 14.07 -17.70 -9.28
CA ASP A 92 12.81 -18.44 -9.28
C ASP A 92 11.61 -17.48 -9.34
N PRO A 93 10.85 -17.43 -10.46
CA PRO A 93 9.76 -16.47 -10.67
C PRO A 93 8.61 -16.65 -9.67
N ARG A 94 8.55 -17.80 -8.99
CA ARG A 94 7.57 -18.05 -7.93
C ARG A 94 7.73 -17.09 -6.76
N TRP A 95 8.95 -16.60 -6.47
CA TRP A 95 9.17 -15.63 -5.39
C TRP A 95 8.45 -14.32 -5.64
N VAL A 96 8.66 -13.75 -6.83
CA VAL A 96 7.98 -12.52 -7.24
C VAL A 96 6.48 -12.75 -7.26
N ARG A 97 6.01 -13.92 -7.69
CA ARG A 97 4.58 -14.26 -7.68
C ARG A 97 3.96 -14.35 -6.28
N PHE A 98 4.67 -14.88 -5.28
CA PHE A 98 4.15 -15.06 -3.91
C PHE A 98 4.36 -13.85 -2.99
N PHE A 99 5.42 -13.08 -3.22
CA PHE A 99 5.83 -12.02 -2.30
C PHE A 99 5.97 -10.65 -2.97
N HIS A 100 5.83 -10.58 -4.30
CA HIS A 100 6.00 -9.36 -5.11
C HIS A 100 7.37 -8.67 -4.92
N ILE A 101 8.38 -9.44 -4.51
CA ILE A 101 9.80 -9.04 -4.47
C ILE A 101 10.66 -10.25 -4.87
N SER A 102 11.86 -10.00 -5.36
CA SER A 102 12.81 -11.08 -5.68
C SER A 102 13.36 -11.74 -4.40
N LYS A 103 13.93 -12.95 -4.57
CA LYS A 103 14.58 -13.68 -3.47
C LYS A 103 15.80 -12.93 -2.89
N PRO A 104 16.67 -12.28 -3.69
CA PRO A 104 17.74 -11.42 -3.16
C PRO A 104 17.21 -10.30 -2.26
N THR A 105 16.21 -9.54 -2.72
CA THR A 105 15.59 -8.45 -1.94
C THR A 105 14.92 -8.97 -0.67
N PHE A 106 14.23 -10.11 -0.75
CA PHE A 106 13.68 -10.78 0.43
C PHE A 106 14.78 -11.13 1.45
N SER A 107 15.91 -11.65 0.99
CA SER A 107 17.02 -12.07 1.85
C SER A 107 17.70 -10.88 2.53
N LEU A 108 17.87 -9.78 1.79
CA LEU A 108 18.37 -8.51 2.34
C LEU A 108 17.40 -7.93 3.37
N LEU A 109 16.10 -7.91 3.06
CA LEU A 109 15.09 -7.43 4.01
C LEU A 109 15.07 -8.31 5.27
N LEU A 110 15.18 -9.63 5.11
CA LEU A 110 15.22 -10.56 6.23
C LEU A 110 16.43 -10.31 7.13
N SER A 111 17.62 -10.06 6.57
CA SER A 111 18.82 -9.82 7.38
C SER A 111 18.70 -8.54 8.22
N LEU A 112 18.06 -7.49 7.68
CA LEU A 112 17.80 -6.25 8.39
C LEU A 112 16.77 -6.40 9.52
N LEU A 113 15.71 -7.19 9.29
CA LEU A 113 14.59 -7.31 10.22
C LEU A 113 14.77 -8.41 11.26
N SER A 114 15.51 -9.48 10.97
CA SER A 114 15.63 -10.68 11.81
C SER A 114 15.88 -10.39 13.31
N PRO A 115 16.74 -9.43 13.70
CA PRO A 115 16.99 -9.14 15.12
C PRO A 115 15.78 -8.55 15.86
N SER A 116 14.78 -8.03 15.15
CA SER A 116 13.61 -7.33 15.72
C SER A 116 12.31 -8.13 15.59
N LEU A 117 12.37 -9.33 15.02
CA LEU A 117 11.21 -10.21 14.84
C LEU A 117 10.97 -11.10 16.07
N PRO A 118 9.71 -11.49 16.33
CA PRO A 118 9.38 -12.28 17.51
C PRO A 118 10.06 -13.66 17.46
N PRO A 119 10.59 -14.16 18.58
CA PRO A 119 11.30 -15.45 18.63
C PRO A 119 10.37 -16.66 18.54
N SER A 120 9.05 -16.47 18.68
CA SER A 120 8.06 -17.54 18.64
C SER A 120 7.92 -18.20 17.26
N VAL A 121 8.37 -17.53 16.19
CA VAL A 121 8.29 -18.00 14.81
C VAL A 121 9.64 -17.75 14.13
N SER A 122 10.03 -18.61 13.19
CA SER A 122 11.23 -18.34 12.40
C SER A 122 11.12 -16.97 11.69
N PRO A 123 12.15 -16.10 11.74
CA PRO A 123 12.13 -14.79 11.10
C PRO A 123 11.71 -14.83 9.63
N GLY A 124 12.19 -15.84 8.89
CA GLY A 124 11.84 -16.06 7.49
C GLY A 124 10.36 -16.35 7.29
N THR A 125 9.77 -17.21 8.12
CA THR A 125 8.32 -17.51 8.07
C THR A 125 7.49 -16.27 8.41
N ALA A 126 7.88 -15.50 9.43
CA ALA A 126 7.18 -14.28 9.83
C ALA A 126 7.17 -13.22 8.72
N LEU A 127 8.34 -12.98 8.09
CA LEU A 127 8.46 -12.05 6.97
C LEU A 127 7.67 -12.53 5.75
N ALA A 128 7.82 -13.80 5.37
CA ALA A 128 7.12 -14.38 4.22
C ALA A 128 5.59 -14.32 4.38
N ALA A 129 5.07 -14.66 5.56
CA ALA A 129 3.65 -14.55 5.86
C ALA A 129 3.13 -13.11 5.72
N SER A 130 3.92 -12.14 6.20
CA SER A 130 3.54 -10.74 6.19
C SER A 130 3.58 -10.14 4.79
N LEU A 131 4.60 -10.46 3.99
CA LEU A 131 4.66 -10.08 2.58
C LEU A 131 3.56 -10.73 1.77
N PHE A 132 3.28 -12.02 1.96
CA PHE A 132 2.17 -12.69 1.29
C PHE A 132 0.82 -12.03 1.62
N ARG A 133 0.64 -11.58 2.87
CA ARG A 133 -0.53 -10.80 3.27
C ARG A 133 -0.59 -9.47 2.54
N LEU A 134 0.50 -8.69 2.50
CA LEU A 134 0.55 -7.40 1.79
C LEU A 134 0.25 -7.57 0.30
N SER A 135 0.91 -8.53 -0.35
CA SER A 135 0.85 -8.78 -1.79
C SER A 135 -0.51 -9.28 -2.27
N HIS A 136 -1.24 -10.05 -1.45
CA HIS A 136 -2.49 -10.69 -1.88
C HIS A 136 -3.72 -10.31 -1.04
N GLY A 137 -3.53 -9.56 0.04
CA GLY A 137 -4.59 -9.23 1.00
C GLY A 137 -5.21 -10.46 1.65
N ALA A 138 -4.40 -11.51 1.90
CA ALA A 138 -4.87 -12.78 2.47
C ALA A 138 -5.41 -12.59 3.89
N SER A 139 -6.52 -13.26 4.25
CA SER A 139 -7.06 -13.21 5.62
C SER A 139 -6.10 -13.84 6.64
N TYR A 140 -6.17 -13.42 7.91
CA TYR A 140 -5.38 -14.04 8.97
C TYR A 140 -5.66 -15.55 9.13
N LYS A 141 -6.91 -15.98 8.87
CA LYS A 141 -7.29 -17.40 8.85
C LYS A 141 -6.59 -18.18 7.73
N SER A 142 -6.36 -17.53 6.58
CA SER A 142 -5.61 -18.13 5.47
C SER A 142 -4.11 -18.19 5.81
N LEU A 143 -3.56 -17.13 6.40
CA LEU A 143 -2.15 -17.10 6.82
C LEU A 143 -1.83 -18.15 7.87
N ALA A 144 -2.68 -18.30 8.89
CA ALA A 144 -2.52 -19.34 9.92
C ALA A 144 -2.39 -20.73 9.31
N ARG A 145 -3.25 -21.05 8.32
CA ARG A 145 -3.21 -22.34 7.63
C ARG A 145 -2.01 -22.51 6.71
N LEU A 146 -1.66 -21.48 5.95
CA LEU A 146 -0.56 -21.54 4.99
C LEU A 146 0.80 -21.60 5.69
N PHE A 147 1.02 -20.77 6.70
CA PHE A 147 2.33 -20.64 7.34
C PHE A 147 2.45 -21.43 8.65
N GLY A 148 1.38 -22.11 9.07
CA GLY A 148 1.38 -22.97 10.25
C GLY A 148 1.35 -22.22 11.58
N PHE A 149 0.66 -21.08 11.65
CA PHE A 149 0.43 -20.38 12.92
C PHE A 149 -0.67 -21.07 13.73
N ASP A 150 -0.56 -21.05 15.06
CA ASP A 150 -1.51 -21.71 15.97
C ASP A 150 -2.94 -21.17 15.85
N SER A 151 -3.08 -19.89 15.49
CA SER A 151 -4.38 -19.23 15.34
C SER A 151 -4.32 -18.02 14.41
N SER A 152 -5.49 -17.55 13.97
CA SER A 152 -5.60 -16.27 13.25
C SER A 152 -5.09 -15.08 14.09
N ALA A 153 -5.27 -15.14 15.41
CA ALA A 153 -4.78 -14.10 16.31
C ALA A 153 -3.25 -14.07 16.35
N ASP A 154 -2.61 -15.24 16.32
CA ASP A 154 -1.15 -15.34 16.25
C ASP A 154 -0.60 -14.79 14.93
N ALA A 155 -1.20 -15.19 13.80
CA ALA A 155 -0.87 -14.63 12.49
C ALA A 155 -1.04 -13.10 12.43
N CYS A 156 -2.05 -12.55 13.12
CA CYS A 156 -2.28 -11.12 13.25
C CYS A 156 -1.16 -10.43 14.04
N ARG A 157 -0.78 -10.96 15.22
CA ARG A 157 0.32 -10.43 16.02
C ARG A 157 1.64 -10.44 15.27
N VAL A 158 1.94 -11.53 14.57
CA VAL A 158 3.17 -11.65 13.76
C VAL A 158 3.18 -10.60 12.65
N PHE A 159 2.08 -10.42 11.93
CA PHE A 159 1.97 -9.41 10.87
C PHE A 159 2.29 -8.00 11.38
N TYR A 160 1.66 -7.56 12.47
CA TYR A 160 1.91 -6.23 13.02
C TYR A 160 3.30 -6.09 13.64
N SER A 161 3.87 -7.18 14.17
CA SER A 161 5.28 -7.19 14.62
C SER A 161 6.25 -6.95 13.47
N VAL A 162 5.98 -7.55 12.31
CA VAL A 162 6.77 -7.30 11.08
C VAL A 162 6.58 -5.87 10.57
N CYS A 163 5.35 -5.36 10.51
CA CYS A 163 5.10 -3.96 10.14
C CYS A 163 5.86 -2.98 11.05
N LYS A 164 5.82 -3.23 12.37
CA LYS A 164 6.59 -2.43 13.34
C LYS A 164 8.09 -2.52 13.07
N ALA A 165 8.64 -3.72 12.89
CA ALA A 165 10.06 -3.90 12.60
C ALA A 165 10.49 -3.21 11.30
N VAL A 166 9.66 -3.24 10.26
CA VAL A 166 9.89 -2.48 9.02
C VAL A 166 9.94 -0.98 9.31
N ASN A 167 8.95 -0.46 10.04
CA ASN A 167 8.89 0.96 10.35
C ASN A 167 10.09 1.43 11.18
N ASP A 168 10.52 0.62 12.16
CA ASP A 168 11.65 0.93 13.04
C ASP A 168 12.99 0.86 12.30
N LYS A 169 13.17 -0.10 11.37
CA LYS A 169 14.45 -0.35 10.69
C LYS A 169 14.62 0.40 9.38
N LEU A 170 13.54 0.68 8.68
CA LEU A 170 13.56 1.37 7.40
C LEU A 170 13.06 2.81 7.47
N GLY A 171 12.67 3.32 8.65
CA GLY A 171 12.10 4.66 8.80
C GLY A 171 12.96 5.79 8.24
N ASN A 172 14.29 5.63 8.22
CA ASN A 172 15.22 6.58 7.62
C ASN A 172 15.15 6.65 6.08
N LEU A 173 14.49 5.69 5.42
CA LEU A 173 14.25 5.74 3.97
C LEU A 173 13.21 6.78 3.57
N VAL A 174 12.50 7.36 4.53
CA VAL A 174 11.55 8.47 4.36
C VAL A 174 12.08 9.65 5.18
N ASP A 175 13.30 10.07 4.86
CA ASP A 175 13.89 11.30 5.38
C ASP A 175 14.25 12.21 4.21
N PHE A 176 13.45 13.26 4.03
CA PHE A 176 13.68 14.35 3.08
C PHE A 176 15.13 14.89 3.10
N SER A 177 15.78 14.87 4.26
CA SER A 177 17.10 15.50 4.47
C SER A 177 18.28 14.64 4.00
N SER A 178 18.06 13.34 3.71
CA SER A 178 19.17 12.39 3.57
C SER A 178 20.00 12.58 2.28
N ASP A 179 19.37 13.03 1.19
CA ASP A 179 20.03 13.17 -0.11
C ASP A 179 19.36 14.26 -0.97
N ILE A 180 19.46 15.50 -0.49
CA ILE A 180 18.88 16.65 -1.18
C ILE A 180 19.51 16.87 -2.56
N GLY A 181 20.80 16.57 -2.74
CA GLY A 181 21.50 16.74 -4.01
C GLY A 181 20.92 15.90 -5.13
N ARG A 182 20.62 14.61 -4.86
CA ARG A 182 19.94 13.73 -5.82
C ARG A 182 18.53 14.23 -6.15
N ILE A 183 17.78 14.69 -5.14
CA ILE A 183 16.41 15.19 -5.33
C ILE A 183 16.43 16.41 -6.27
N LEU A 184 17.26 17.41 -5.95
CA LEU A 184 17.40 18.62 -6.75
C LEU A 184 17.84 18.30 -8.19
N GLY A 185 18.81 17.41 -8.36
CA GLY A 185 19.26 16.96 -9.67
C GLY A 185 18.13 16.30 -10.47
N GLY A 186 17.38 15.41 -9.82
CA GLY A 186 16.25 14.70 -10.43
C GLY A 186 15.14 15.62 -10.93
N PHE A 187 14.77 16.64 -10.15
CA PHE A 187 13.81 17.66 -10.60
C PHE A 187 14.38 18.62 -11.64
N GLY A 188 15.68 18.94 -11.58
CA GLY A 188 16.36 19.71 -12.61
C GLY A 188 16.25 19.09 -14.00
N TRP A 189 16.33 17.75 -14.10
CA TRP A 189 16.15 17.02 -15.36
C TRP A 189 14.75 17.11 -15.97
N ILE A 190 13.73 17.47 -15.17
CA ILE A 190 12.36 17.68 -15.65
C ILE A 190 11.96 19.17 -15.69
N SER A 191 12.96 20.04 -15.78
CA SER A 191 12.84 21.51 -15.88
C SER A 191 12.25 22.19 -14.64
N LEU A 192 12.40 21.58 -13.46
CA LEU A 192 11.96 22.14 -12.18
C LEU A 192 13.19 22.40 -11.29
N PRO A 193 14.00 23.43 -11.60
CA PRO A 193 15.22 23.71 -10.85
C PRO A 193 14.91 24.04 -9.39
N ASN A 194 15.77 23.61 -8.48
CA ASN A 194 15.61 23.79 -7.02
C ASN A 194 14.33 23.21 -6.38
N CYS A 195 13.54 22.45 -7.13
CA CYS A 195 12.40 21.72 -6.57
C CYS A 195 12.90 20.54 -5.72
N CYS A 196 12.36 20.43 -4.51
CA CYS A 196 12.73 19.44 -3.51
C CYS A 196 11.70 18.31 -3.36
N GLY A 197 10.63 18.32 -4.15
CA GLY A 197 9.60 17.28 -4.08
C GLY A 197 8.24 17.77 -4.53
N VAL A 198 7.33 16.81 -4.64
CA VAL A 198 5.92 17.04 -4.93
C VAL A 198 5.08 16.53 -3.78
N LEU A 199 4.27 17.42 -3.22
CA LEU A 199 3.40 17.17 -2.08
C LEU A 199 1.96 16.96 -2.56
N GLY A 200 1.40 15.82 -2.22
CA GLY A 200 0.00 15.53 -2.53
C GLY A 200 -0.60 14.50 -1.59
N PHE A 201 -1.77 13.99 -1.97
CA PHE A 201 -2.52 13.03 -1.17
C PHE A 201 -2.73 11.70 -1.88
N GLY A 202 -2.77 10.64 -1.08
CA GLY A 202 -3.28 9.32 -1.47
C GLY A 202 -4.50 8.96 -0.64
N ARG A 203 -5.49 8.29 -1.26
CA ARG A 203 -6.74 7.88 -0.59
C ARG A 203 -6.84 6.38 -0.34
N PHE A 204 -7.17 5.96 0.88
CA PHE A 204 -7.30 4.55 1.25
C PHE A 204 -8.70 4.25 1.79
N GLY A 205 -9.39 3.27 1.18
CA GLY A 205 -10.81 2.99 1.46
C GLY A 205 -11.05 2.33 2.82
N VAL A 206 -12.12 2.74 3.48
CA VAL A 206 -12.54 2.25 4.80
C VAL A 206 -14.05 2.01 4.85
N ASP A 207 -14.48 0.87 5.38
CA ASP A 207 -15.88 0.54 5.59
C ASP A 207 -16.38 1.17 6.90
N VAL A 208 -16.63 2.48 6.87
CA VAL A 208 -17.20 3.25 7.98
C VAL A 208 -18.39 4.06 7.46
N GLU A 209 -19.59 3.80 7.97
CA GLU A 209 -20.81 4.55 7.64
C GLU A 209 -20.79 5.97 8.22
N VAL A 210 -20.01 6.22 9.29
CA VAL A 210 -19.92 7.51 10.00
C VAL A 210 -19.12 8.59 9.23
N LEU A 211 -18.33 8.22 8.22
CA LEU A 211 -17.53 9.15 7.39
C LEU A 211 -18.24 9.54 6.08
N GLY A 212 -19.53 9.22 5.94
CA GLY A 212 -20.31 9.41 4.73
C GLY A 212 -20.18 8.24 3.75
N SER A 213 -20.96 8.27 2.66
CA SER A 213 -20.97 7.28 1.59
C SER A 213 -19.70 7.37 0.73
N ASN A 214 -18.53 7.10 1.32
CA ASN A 214 -17.19 6.86 0.72
C ASN A 214 -16.10 6.99 1.80
N GLY A 215 -16.28 6.34 2.96
CA GLY A 215 -15.30 6.35 4.05
C GLY A 215 -13.88 6.05 3.56
N SER A 216 -12.93 6.91 3.92
CA SER A 216 -11.54 6.78 3.53
C SER A 216 -10.61 7.55 4.45
N VAL A 217 -9.36 7.11 4.49
CA VAL A 217 -8.25 7.77 5.15
C VAL A 217 -7.39 8.44 4.09
N LEU A 218 -7.05 9.70 4.31
CA LEU A 218 -6.09 10.46 3.51
C LEU A 218 -4.68 10.26 4.07
N VAL A 219 -3.73 10.28 3.14
CA VAL A 219 -2.29 10.21 3.41
C VAL A 219 -1.64 11.34 2.65
N GLN A 220 -1.07 12.31 3.35
CA GLN A 220 -0.20 13.30 2.74
C GLN A 220 1.17 12.66 2.53
N ALA A 221 1.76 12.86 1.36
CA ALA A 221 3.13 12.44 1.13
C ALA A 221 3.90 13.39 0.22
N LEU A 222 5.18 13.55 0.53
CA LEU A 222 6.16 14.22 -0.31
C LEU A 222 6.90 13.16 -1.13
N VAL A 223 6.99 13.36 -2.45
CA VAL A 223 7.55 12.38 -3.38
C VAL A 223 8.61 13.03 -4.27
N ASP A 224 9.69 12.30 -4.56
CA ASP A 224 10.74 12.76 -5.47
C ASP A 224 10.48 12.41 -6.95
N SER A 225 11.38 12.82 -7.84
CA SER A 225 11.30 12.56 -9.29
C SER A 225 11.35 11.08 -9.68
N GLU A 226 11.82 10.19 -8.80
CA GLU A 226 11.90 8.74 -9.02
C GLU A 226 10.68 8.01 -8.42
N GLY A 227 9.79 8.74 -7.75
CA GLY A 227 8.61 8.20 -7.08
C GLY A 227 8.90 7.62 -5.71
N ARG A 228 10.02 8.00 -5.05
CA ARG A 228 10.30 7.64 -3.66
C ARG A 228 9.59 8.59 -2.71
N PHE A 229 9.10 8.07 -1.60
CA PHE A 229 8.50 8.86 -0.54
C PHE A 229 9.59 9.53 0.32
N LEU A 230 9.51 10.84 0.52
CA LEU A 230 10.45 11.63 1.31
C LEU A 230 9.89 12.03 2.69
N ASP A 231 8.57 12.17 2.77
CA ASP A 231 7.80 12.36 4.00
C ASP A 231 6.42 11.73 3.83
N ILE A 232 5.86 11.15 4.89
CA ILE A 232 4.52 10.53 4.88
C ILE A 232 3.80 10.86 6.18
N SER A 233 2.59 11.37 6.06
CA SER A 233 1.65 11.59 7.15
C SER A 233 0.33 10.91 6.84
N ALA A 234 0.05 9.79 7.53
CA ALA A 234 -1.11 8.93 7.30
C ALA A 234 -2.10 8.97 8.46
N GLY A 235 -3.37 8.70 8.18
CA GLY A 235 -4.42 8.60 9.20
C GLY A 235 -5.41 9.76 9.23
N TRP A 236 -5.36 10.65 8.24
CA TRP A 236 -6.22 11.83 8.20
C TRP A 236 -7.65 11.47 7.77
N PRO A 237 -8.70 11.93 8.47
CA PRO A 237 -10.07 11.77 8.00
C PRO A 237 -10.28 12.46 6.66
N CYS A 238 -10.99 11.83 5.72
CA CYS A 238 -11.24 12.44 4.40
C CYS A 238 -12.15 13.67 4.42
N THR A 239 -12.79 13.96 5.54
CA THR A 239 -13.59 15.18 5.79
C THR A 239 -12.73 16.37 6.21
N MET A 240 -11.48 16.14 6.60
CA MET A 240 -10.57 17.18 7.03
C MET A 240 -9.99 17.91 5.82
N LYS A 241 -9.95 19.24 5.89
CA LYS A 241 -9.46 20.05 4.77
C LYS A 241 -7.94 19.90 4.58
N PRO A 242 -7.44 19.80 3.33
CA PRO A 242 -6.03 19.64 3.01
C PRO A 242 -5.08 20.63 3.70
N GLU A 243 -5.44 21.91 3.77
CA GLU A 243 -4.65 22.94 4.45
C GLU A 243 -4.59 22.74 5.98
N SER A 244 -5.65 22.19 6.57
CA SER A 244 -5.66 21.84 7.99
C SER A 244 -4.76 20.64 8.27
N ILE A 245 -4.74 19.67 7.34
CA ILE A 245 -3.85 18.49 7.43
C ILE A 245 -2.41 18.95 7.36
N LEU A 246 -2.07 19.77 6.35
CA LEU A 246 -0.72 20.29 6.13
C LEU A 246 -0.14 20.90 7.41
N ARG A 247 -0.87 21.83 8.04
CA ARG A 247 -0.44 22.54 9.26
C ARG A 247 -0.21 21.64 10.47
N GLN A 248 -0.72 20.42 10.48
CA GLN A 248 -0.53 19.45 11.56
C GLN A 248 0.55 18.41 11.25
N THR A 249 1.15 18.46 10.05
CA THR A 249 2.22 17.53 9.66
C THR A 249 3.58 17.94 10.21
N LYS A 250 4.43 16.94 10.49
CA LYS A 250 5.84 17.17 10.88
C LYS A 250 6.61 17.93 9.80
N LEU A 251 6.31 17.67 8.53
CA LEU A 251 6.90 18.38 7.40
C LEU A 251 6.69 19.89 7.51
N TYR A 252 5.45 20.32 7.80
CA TYR A 252 5.12 21.74 7.96
C TYR A 252 5.90 22.38 9.12
N THR A 253 5.91 21.75 10.30
CA THR A 253 6.70 22.26 11.45
C THR A 253 8.20 22.32 11.16
N ARG A 254 8.73 21.38 10.38
CA ARG A 254 10.15 21.38 9.98
C ARG A 254 10.51 22.47 8.98
N ILE A 255 9.55 22.93 8.17
CA ILE A 255 9.76 24.00 7.18
C ILE A 255 9.44 25.37 7.78
N GLU A 256 8.24 25.57 8.33
CA GLU A 256 7.73 26.88 8.76
C GLU A 256 8.18 27.26 10.17
N ASP A 257 7.99 26.38 11.15
CA ASP A 257 8.20 26.72 12.55
C ASP A 257 9.68 26.69 12.93
N SER A 258 10.37 25.60 12.60
CA SER A 258 11.77 25.36 12.98
C SER A 258 12.78 25.78 11.92
N ARG A 259 12.33 25.97 10.67
CA ARG A 259 13.18 26.30 9.51
C ARG A 259 14.38 25.37 9.42
N GLU A 260 14.16 24.07 9.59
CA GLU A 260 15.19 23.03 9.43
C GLU A 260 15.38 22.65 7.96
N LEU A 261 14.30 22.71 7.18
CA LEU A 261 14.26 22.27 5.78
C LEU A 261 14.14 23.45 4.81
N LEU A 262 14.53 23.21 3.55
CA LEU A 262 14.48 24.17 2.44
C LEU A 262 15.40 25.41 2.60
N ASN A 263 16.53 25.26 3.30
CA ASN A 263 17.51 26.33 3.53
C ASN A 263 18.75 26.27 2.62
N GLY A 264 18.69 25.50 1.53
CA GLY A 264 19.80 25.41 0.59
C GLY A 264 19.99 26.68 -0.26
N PRO A 265 21.05 26.72 -1.07
CA PRO A 265 21.32 27.85 -1.95
C PRO A 265 20.21 28.04 -2.98
N CYS A 266 19.99 29.28 -3.41
CA CYS A 266 19.13 29.58 -4.53
C CYS A 266 19.74 29.08 -5.85
N TYR A 267 18.87 28.77 -6.81
CA TYR A 267 19.23 28.50 -8.19
C TYR A 267 19.06 29.77 -9.02
N GLU A 268 20.12 30.22 -9.68
CA GLU A 268 20.07 31.41 -10.54
C GLU A 268 19.55 31.06 -11.94
N LEU A 269 18.44 31.66 -12.33
CA LEU A 269 17.89 31.57 -13.67
C LEU A 269 18.67 32.46 -14.65
N SER A 270 18.55 32.17 -15.94
CA SER A 270 19.25 32.90 -17.01
C SER A 270 18.85 34.38 -17.15
N ASP A 271 17.70 34.77 -16.60
CA ASP A 271 17.25 36.16 -16.53
C ASP A 271 17.64 36.89 -15.23
N GLY A 272 18.43 36.26 -14.37
CA GLY A 272 18.90 36.83 -13.11
C GLY A 272 17.91 36.70 -11.96
N ASN A 273 16.78 36.00 -12.13
CA ASN A 273 15.90 35.64 -11.01
C ASN A 273 16.49 34.48 -10.21
N SER A 274 16.50 34.60 -8.88
CA SER A 274 16.97 33.54 -7.98
C SER A 274 15.79 32.73 -7.43
N ILE A 275 15.83 31.41 -7.60
CA ILE A 275 14.79 30.48 -7.15
C ILE A 275 15.25 29.78 -5.87
N PRO A 276 14.61 29.99 -4.71
CA PRO A 276 14.92 29.26 -3.48
C PRO A 276 14.49 27.80 -3.58
N GLN A 277 14.85 26.99 -2.59
CA GLN A 277 14.33 25.63 -2.52
C GLN A 277 12.82 25.64 -2.26
N TYR A 278 12.07 24.87 -3.03
CA TYR A 278 10.61 24.82 -2.92
C TYR A 278 10.07 23.40 -3.14
N ILE A 279 8.80 23.22 -2.84
CA ILE A 279 8.02 22.00 -3.07
C ILE A 279 6.82 22.37 -3.95
N LEU A 280 6.44 21.50 -4.87
CA LEU A 280 5.18 21.63 -5.60
C LEU A 280 4.03 21.05 -4.78
N GLY A 281 2.94 21.79 -4.62
CA GLY A 281 1.74 21.35 -3.90
C GLY A 281 0.54 21.17 -4.80
N ASP A 282 -0.35 20.24 -4.43
CA ASP A 282 -1.70 20.14 -5.01
C ASP A 282 -2.48 21.47 -4.97
N SER A 283 -3.44 21.67 -5.88
CA SER A 283 -4.32 22.85 -5.92
C SER A 283 -5.18 23.05 -4.68
N SER A 284 -5.30 22.04 -3.82
CA SER A 284 -5.99 22.11 -2.54
C SER A 284 -5.17 22.75 -1.41
N PHE A 285 -3.89 23.07 -1.64
CA PHE A 285 -3.06 23.79 -0.68
C PHE A 285 -3.03 25.31 -0.93
N PRO A 286 -2.75 26.12 0.11
CA PRO A 286 -2.42 27.52 -0.08
C PRO A 286 -1.07 27.69 -0.77
N LEU A 287 -0.96 28.71 -1.62
CA LEU A 287 0.32 29.15 -2.17
C LEU A 287 1.18 29.76 -1.06
N SER A 288 2.47 29.42 -1.02
CA SER A 288 3.46 30.08 -0.16
C SER A 288 4.84 30.16 -0.82
N GLN A 289 5.78 30.86 -0.21
CA GLN A 289 7.17 30.95 -0.66
C GLN A 289 7.87 29.60 -0.87
N TRP A 290 7.47 28.55 -0.15
CA TRP A 290 8.08 27.21 -0.24
C TRP A 290 7.14 26.16 -0.81
N LEU A 291 5.83 26.44 -0.93
CA LEU A 291 4.82 25.54 -1.48
C LEU A 291 4.14 26.19 -2.68
N LEU A 292 4.57 25.81 -3.88
CA LEU A 292 4.04 26.36 -5.13
C LEU A 292 2.88 25.51 -5.66
N THR A 293 1.72 26.15 -5.83
CA THR A 293 0.48 25.53 -6.33
C THR A 293 0.18 26.04 -7.75
N PRO A 294 -0.65 25.34 -8.54
CA PRO A 294 -0.92 25.76 -9.92
C PRO A 294 -1.72 27.08 -9.96
N TYR A 295 -1.69 27.77 -11.10
CA TYR A 295 -2.57 28.91 -11.34
C TYR A 295 -4.03 28.44 -11.43
N SER A 296 -4.93 29.14 -10.74
CA SER A 296 -6.37 28.89 -10.80
C SER A 296 -6.96 29.57 -12.02
N TRP A 297 -7.26 28.81 -13.08
CA TRP A 297 -7.92 29.36 -14.26
C TRP A 297 -9.42 29.56 -14.00
N ILE A 298 -9.92 30.76 -14.24
CA ILE A 298 -11.37 31.01 -14.33
C ILE A 298 -11.86 30.78 -15.77
N ASN A 299 -11.01 30.98 -16.80
CA ASN A 299 -11.35 30.75 -18.22
C ASN A 299 -10.18 30.13 -19.00
N GLU A 300 -10.41 29.03 -19.73
CA GLU A 300 -9.37 28.33 -20.53
C GLU A 300 -8.95 29.11 -21.79
N GLU A 301 -9.79 30.02 -22.28
CA GLU A 301 -9.59 30.77 -23.53
C GLU A 301 -8.47 31.82 -23.45
N ASP A 302 -8.19 32.36 -22.26
CA ASP A 302 -7.14 33.38 -22.04
C ASP A 302 -5.73 32.76 -21.85
N SER A 303 -5.62 31.43 -21.79
CA SER A 303 -4.39 30.72 -21.37
C SER A 303 -3.48 30.24 -22.50
N PHE A 304 -3.90 30.38 -23.77
CA PHE A 304 -3.20 29.77 -24.90
C PHE A 304 -1.83 30.43 -25.15
N GLY A 305 -0.74 29.68 -24.90
CA GLY A 305 0.64 30.16 -25.06
C GLY A 305 1.16 31.02 -23.89
N SER A 306 0.44 31.07 -22.76
CA SER A 306 0.90 31.79 -21.58
C SER A 306 1.97 31.02 -20.79
N ALA A 307 2.86 31.76 -20.13
CA ALA A 307 3.86 31.18 -19.24
C ALA A 307 3.23 30.38 -18.08
N GLU A 308 2.10 30.86 -17.57
CA GLU A 308 1.29 30.20 -16.54
C GLU A 308 0.79 28.82 -16.98
N ARG A 309 0.43 28.67 -18.26
CA ARG A 309 0.04 27.37 -18.83
C ARG A 309 1.20 26.39 -18.83
N GLU A 310 2.40 26.83 -19.22
CA GLU A 310 3.59 25.97 -19.20
C GLU A 310 3.94 25.55 -17.76
N PHE A 311 3.82 26.46 -16.79
CA PHE A 311 3.93 26.11 -15.38
C PHE A 311 2.90 25.05 -14.97
N ASN A 312 1.62 25.25 -15.29
CA ASN A 312 0.55 24.31 -14.94
C ASN A 312 0.72 22.94 -15.63
N CYS A 313 1.26 22.92 -16.87
CA CYS A 313 1.63 21.69 -17.56
C CYS A 313 2.77 20.96 -16.82
N ALA A 314 3.85 21.66 -16.46
CA ALA A 314 4.96 21.08 -15.69
C ALA A 314 4.52 20.61 -14.30
N HIS A 315 3.72 21.42 -13.60
CA HIS A 315 3.11 21.10 -12.31
C HIS A 315 2.27 19.84 -12.40
N SER A 316 1.34 19.76 -13.36
CA SER A 316 0.47 18.59 -13.55
C SER A 316 1.27 17.30 -13.82
N ARG A 317 2.33 17.38 -14.64
CA ARG A 317 3.25 16.25 -14.86
C ARG A 317 3.92 15.82 -13.54
N ALA A 318 4.39 16.77 -12.74
CA ALA A 318 5.02 16.52 -11.46
C ALA A 318 4.04 15.92 -10.43
N MET A 319 2.80 16.42 -10.34
CA MET A 319 1.73 15.83 -9.51
C MET A 319 1.42 14.38 -9.88
N GLY A 320 1.64 14.00 -11.14
CA GLY A 320 1.58 12.61 -11.59
C GLY A 320 2.53 11.68 -10.83
N LEU A 321 3.66 12.18 -10.30
CA LEU A 321 4.62 11.39 -9.52
C LEU A 321 4.00 10.87 -8.22
N VAL A 322 3.25 11.72 -7.51
CA VAL A 322 2.54 11.33 -6.27
C VAL A 322 1.50 10.25 -6.58
N SER A 323 0.66 10.49 -7.59
CA SER A 323 -0.35 9.53 -8.03
C SER A 323 0.28 8.19 -8.44
N THR A 324 1.43 8.25 -9.11
CA THR A 324 2.17 7.05 -9.55
C THR A 324 2.79 6.30 -8.38
N ALA A 325 3.36 7.00 -7.40
CA ALA A 325 3.95 6.39 -6.21
C ALA A 325 2.88 5.63 -5.39
N PHE A 326 1.75 6.28 -5.09
CA PHE A 326 0.64 5.60 -4.41
C PHE A 326 0.03 4.47 -5.23
N GLY A 327 -0.11 4.66 -6.54
CA GLY A 327 -0.58 3.62 -7.45
C GLY A 327 0.31 2.38 -7.44
N ARG A 328 1.64 2.57 -7.44
CA ARG A 328 2.62 1.48 -7.33
C ARG A 328 2.51 0.74 -5.99
N VAL A 329 2.39 1.47 -4.88
CA VAL A 329 2.17 0.90 -3.54
C VAL A 329 0.91 0.05 -3.52
N LYS A 330 -0.22 0.57 -4.03
CA LYS A 330 -1.52 -0.12 -4.06
C LYS A 330 -1.52 -1.34 -4.99
N CYS A 331 -0.89 -1.23 -6.15
CA CYS A 331 -0.76 -2.32 -7.13
C CYS A 331 0.09 -3.46 -6.56
N ARG A 332 1.26 -3.14 -5.98
CA ARG A 332 2.16 -4.13 -5.39
C ARG A 332 1.57 -4.72 -4.10
N TRP A 333 1.04 -3.90 -3.22
CA TRP A 333 0.47 -4.36 -1.96
C TRP A 333 -1.05 -4.36 -2.03
N LYS A 334 -1.63 -5.41 -2.63
CA LYS A 334 -3.08 -5.53 -2.83
C LYS A 334 -3.90 -5.40 -1.55
N LEU A 335 -3.31 -5.65 -0.38
CA LEU A 335 -3.96 -5.36 0.92
C LEU A 335 -4.34 -3.88 1.06
N LEU A 336 -3.50 -2.96 0.59
CA LEU A 336 -3.72 -1.52 0.68
C LEU A 336 -4.72 -0.99 -0.36
N SER A 337 -5.04 -1.79 -1.39
CA SER A 337 -6.11 -1.49 -2.34
C SER A 337 -7.50 -1.94 -1.86
N LYS A 338 -7.57 -2.74 -0.79
CA LYS A 338 -8.85 -3.20 -0.22
C LYS A 338 -9.44 -2.14 0.68
N ARG A 339 -10.77 -2.19 0.84
CA ARG A 339 -11.45 -1.45 1.91
C ARG A 339 -11.17 -2.12 3.25
N TRP A 340 -10.86 -1.32 4.26
CA TRP A 340 -10.55 -1.78 5.61
C TRP A 340 -11.79 -1.67 6.50
N SER A 341 -12.11 -2.73 7.23
CA SER A 341 -13.19 -2.74 8.22
C SER A 341 -12.93 -1.72 9.33
N GLU A 342 -13.99 -1.08 9.84
CA GLU A 342 -13.97 -0.12 10.95
C GLU A 342 -13.06 -0.53 12.12
N GLY A 343 -13.19 -1.77 12.61
CA GLY A 343 -12.39 -2.27 13.75
C GLY A 343 -10.89 -2.44 13.50
N CYS A 344 -10.40 -2.15 12.29
CA CYS A 344 -8.97 -2.21 11.95
C CYS A 344 -8.39 -0.86 11.49
N VAL A 345 -9.19 0.22 11.49
CA VAL A 345 -8.82 1.51 10.91
C VAL A 345 -7.66 2.16 11.67
N GLU A 346 -7.60 2.00 13.00
CA GLU A 346 -6.50 2.52 13.83
C GLU A 346 -5.12 1.96 13.44
N PHE A 347 -5.08 0.76 12.86
CA PHE A 347 -3.84 0.13 12.41
C PHE A 347 -3.48 0.43 10.96
N LEU A 348 -4.40 0.98 10.18
CA LEU A 348 -4.20 1.27 8.76
C LEU A 348 -3.01 2.22 8.51
N PRO A 349 -2.79 3.31 9.28
CA PRO A 349 -1.64 4.19 9.08
C PRO A 349 -0.29 3.46 9.17
N VAL A 350 -0.16 2.52 10.12
CA VAL A 350 1.07 1.73 10.29
C VAL A 350 1.32 0.86 9.06
N VAL A 351 0.28 0.24 8.51
CA VAL A 351 0.39 -0.65 7.34
C VAL A 351 0.64 0.13 6.05
N ILE A 352 0.03 1.32 5.90
CA ILE A 352 0.33 2.24 4.80
C ILE A 352 1.80 2.64 4.85
N PHE A 353 2.29 3.07 6.01
CA PHE A 353 3.69 3.48 6.18
C PHE A 353 4.64 2.32 5.85
N THR A 354 4.35 1.10 6.32
CA THR A 354 5.09 -0.11 5.93
C THR A 354 5.12 -0.31 4.41
N GLY A 355 3.98 -0.13 3.72
CA GLY A 355 3.90 -0.29 2.26
C GLY A 355 4.77 0.72 1.50
N CYS A 356 4.79 1.98 1.95
CA CYS A 356 5.63 3.03 1.37
C CYS A 356 7.12 2.82 1.66
N LEU A 357 7.48 2.38 2.87
CA LEU A 357 8.86 2.04 3.21
C LEU A 357 9.41 0.89 2.37
N LEU A 358 8.61 -0.17 2.22
CA LEU A 358 8.96 -1.29 1.36
C LEU A 358 9.09 -0.85 -0.09
N HIS A 359 8.26 0.09 -0.55
CA HIS A 359 8.38 0.66 -1.90
C HIS A 359 9.72 1.38 -2.10
N ASN A 360 10.14 2.25 -1.17
CA ASN A 360 11.45 2.90 -1.23
C ASN A 360 12.59 1.87 -1.16
N PHE A 361 12.48 0.87 -0.28
CA PHE A 361 13.46 -0.20 -0.16
C PHE A 361 13.64 -1.00 -1.47
N ILE A 362 12.52 -1.32 -2.14
CA ILE A 362 12.50 -2.01 -3.43
C ILE A 362 13.15 -1.16 -4.52
N ILE A 363 12.90 0.15 -4.55
CA ILE A 363 13.58 1.07 -5.48
C ILE A 363 15.10 1.06 -5.22
N ASN A 364 15.53 1.09 -3.97
CA ASN A 364 16.96 1.03 -3.62
C ASN A 364 17.61 -0.30 -4.02
N CYS A 365 16.82 -1.38 -4.11
CA CYS A 365 17.28 -2.68 -4.60
C CYS A 365 17.27 -2.79 -6.14
N SER A 366 16.89 -1.73 -6.86
CA SER A 366 16.79 -1.70 -8.33
C SER A 366 15.89 -2.81 -8.90
N GLU A 367 14.83 -3.15 -8.16
CA GLU A 367 13.84 -4.15 -8.60
C GLU A 367 13.03 -3.63 -9.79
N PRO A 368 12.72 -4.48 -10.77
CA PRO A 368 11.88 -4.08 -11.88
C PRO A 368 10.46 -3.72 -11.41
N LEU A 369 9.83 -2.83 -12.18
CA LEU A 369 8.41 -2.56 -12.05
C LEU A 369 7.62 -3.82 -12.39
N MET A 370 6.48 -4.01 -11.72
CA MET A 370 5.60 -5.13 -12.07
C MET A 370 4.85 -4.81 -13.35
N ASP A 371 4.82 -5.74 -14.30
CA ASP A 371 4.17 -5.59 -15.63
C ASP A 371 2.67 -5.27 -15.53
N ASP A 372 2.01 -5.59 -14.41
CA ASP A 372 0.58 -5.36 -14.14
C ASP A 372 0.22 -3.89 -13.84
N TYR A 373 1.13 -2.92 -13.99
CA TYR A 373 0.82 -1.49 -13.81
C TYR A 373 0.03 -0.92 -14.99
N VAL A 374 -1.16 -1.49 -15.25
CA VAL A 374 -2.13 -0.97 -16.22
C VAL A 374 -3.29 -0.38 -15.45
N GLY A 375 -3.21 0.93 -15.19
CA GLY A 375 -4.35 1.74 -14.73
C GLY A 375 -4.60 1.68 -13.22
N CYS A 376 -3.87 2.48 -12.46
CA CYS A 376 -4.41 2.95 -11.18
C CYS A 376 -5.53 3.94 -11.51
N SER A 377 -6.74 3.70 -11.00
CA SER A 377 -7.90 4.59 -11.17
C SER A 377 -7.51 6.03 -10.80
N ARG A 378 -7.90 7.01 -11.62
CA ARG A 378 -7.73 8.44 -11.28
C ARG A 378 -8.31 8.65 -9.87
N GLU A 379 -7.46 9.01 -8.92
CA GLU A 379 -7.95 9.40 -7.59
C GLU A 379 -8.84 10.64 -7.75
N GLU A 380 -9.93 10.69 -6.98
CA GLU A 380 -10.81 11.85 -6.96
C GLU A 380 -10.00 13.09 -6.58
N LYS A 381 -10.11 14.15 -7.39
CA LYS A 381 -9.44 15.41 -7.10
C LYS A 381 -10.00 16.00 -5.82
N LEU A 382 -9.12 16.50 -4.96
CA LEU A 382 -9.50 17.27 -3.79
C LEU A 382 -10.08 18.63 -4.21
N PRO A 383 -10.95 19.24 -3.38
CA PRO A 383 -11.45 20.58 -3.65
C PRO A 383 -10.29 21.58 -3.73
N ILE A 384 -10.40 22.54 -4.66
CA ILE A 384 -9.41 23.62 -4.82
C ILE A 384 -9.43 24.49 -3.55
N PHE A 385 -8.27 25.01 -3.17
CA PHE A 385 -8.18 25.96 -2.07
C PHE A 385 -8.85 27.29 -2.44
N GLU A 386 -9.87 27.69 -1.68
CA GLU A 386 -10.65 28.93 -1.91
C GLU A 386 -10.19 30.12 -1.05
N GLY A 387 -9.06 30.01 -0.33
CA GLY A 387 -8.61 31.08 0.56
C GLY A 387 -7.97 32.27 -0.18
N GLU A 388 -8.31 33.49 0.23
CA GLU A 388 -7.82 34.76 -0.34
C GLU A 388 -6.36 35.13 0.04
N VAL A 389 -5.61 34.24 0.69
CA VAL A 389 -4.24 34.57 1.14
C VAL A 389 -3.28 34.53 -0.05
N VAL A 390 -2.98 35.72 -0.57
CA VAL A 390 -1.98 35.94 -1.61
C VAL A 390 -0.60 36.08 -0.95
N ASP A 391 0.23 35.04 -1.03
CA ASP A 391 1.65 35.17 -0.73
C ASP A 391 2.38 35.75 -1.96
N GLU A 392 2.68 37.05 -1.89
CA GLU A 392 3.42 37.77 -2.95
C GLU A 392 4.80 37.17 -3.24
N SER A 393 5.46 36.55 -2.25
CA SER A 393 6.75 35.89 -2.45
C SER A 393 6.57 34.60 -3.23
N GLY A 394 5.60 33.77 -2.83
CA GLY A 394 5.23 32.56 -3.56
C GLY A 394 4.81 32.84 -5.01
N GLN A 395 4.05 33.91 -5.25
CA GLN A 395 3.67 34.35 -6.59
C GLN A 395 4.89 34.71 -7.44
N ARG A 396 5.79 35.55 -6.93
CA ARG A 396 7.01 35.95 -7.65
C ARG A 396 7.88 34.76 -8.06
N ILE A 397 8.06 33.78 -7.16
CA ILE A 397 8.83 32.56 -7.46
C ILE A 397 8.13 31.74 -8.56
N ARG A 398 6.81 31.57 -8.44
CA ARG A 398 6.01 30.84 -9.42
C ARG A 398 6.04 31.50 -10.81
N ASP A 399 5.91 32.82 -10.86
CA ASP A 399 5.94 33.60 -12.10
C ASP A 399 7.32 33.54 -12.78
N ALA A 400 8.40 33.61 -11.99
CA ALA A 400 9.76 33.43 -12.51
C ALA A 400 9.97 32.03 -13.10
N LEU A 401 9.47 30.99 -12.44
CA LEU A 401 9.50 29.62 -12.96
C LEU A 401 8.62 29.45 -14.21
N ALA A 402 7.44 30.08 -14.23
CA ALA A 402 6.56 30.06 -15.39
C ALA A 402 7.25 30.65 -16.63
N LEU A 403 7.89 31.81 -16.48
CA LEU A 403 8.68 32.46 -17.54
C LEU A 403 9.90 31.63 -17.95
N HIS A 404 10.53 30.93 -17.02
CA HIS A 404 11.63 30.01 -17.33
C HIS A 404 11.18 28.82 -18.17
N LEU A 405 10.02 28.24 -17.83
CA LEU A 405 9.43 27.08 -18.52
C LEU A 405 8.87 27.41 -19.90
N SER A 406 8.52 28.67 -20.16
CA SER A 406 7.96 29.11 -21.44
C SER A 406 9.00 29.49 -22.51
N ARG A 407 10.29 29.38 -22.19
CA ARG A 407 11.40 29.63 -23.12
C ARG A 407 11.86 28.32 -23.74
#